data_AF-A0A9P0CL72-F1
#
_entry.id   AF-A0A9P0CL72-F1
#
_cell.length_a   1.000
_cell.length_b   1.000
_cell.length_c   1.000
_cell.angle_alpha   90.00
_cell.angle_beta   90.00
_cell.angle_gamma   90.00
#
_symmetry.space_group_name_H-M   'P 1'
#
loop_
_entity.id
_entity.type
_entity.pdbx_description
1 polymer ?
#
loop_
_entity_poly.entity_id
_entity_poly.type
_entity_poly.pdbx_seq_one_letter_code
_entity_poly.pdbx_strand_id
1 'polypeptide(L)'
;MECDRSFGLIEKKKRLFPQVFVSTQWQEVIKNSSTKFHVYNMATEDFYSFSTLDNIMNEPRKSTDGQILKWRSIYWFEYIKSEKPLNVTTLKIKTAKYRNLISLLDFSPPLYHSCYRNLKHDAQSAASSSNTTQQVSVPDTANDEVEEDSIVLESDYE
;
A
#
# COMPACT_ATOMS: atom_id res chain seq x y z
N MET A 1 -11.03 9.85 -6.53
CA MET A 1 -12.26 9.32 -5.91
C MET A 1 -13.38 9.54 -6.91
N GLU A 2 -14.09 8.49 -7.28
CA GLU A 2 -15.27 8.62 -8.15
C GLU A 2 -16.27 9.54 -7.44
N CYS A 3 -16.74 10.57 -8.14
CA CYS A 3 -17.57 11.62 -7.57
C CYS A 3 -18.80 11.78 -8.44
N ASP A 4 -19.98 11.88 -7.83
CA ASP A 4 -21.28 12.05 -8.51
C ASP A 4 -21.28 13.17 -9.55
N ARG A 5 -20.43 14.19 -9.36
CA ARG A 5 -20.20 15.26 -10.33
C ARG A 5 -19.80 14.72 -11.71
N SER A 6 -18.99 13.67 -11.77
CA SER A 6 -18.55 13.03 -13.02
C SER A 6 -19.70 12.32 -13.73
N PHE A 7 -20.57 11.65 -12.97
CA PHE A 7 -21.79 11.02 -13.51
C PHE A 7 -22.75 12.08 -14.07
N GLY A 8 -22.90 13.22 -13.39
CA GLY A 8 -23.71 14.33 -13.88
C GLY A 8 -23.25 14.87 -15.24
N LEU A 9 -21.94 14.90 -15.51
CA LEU A 9 -21.40 15.29 -16.82
C LEU A 9 -21.77 14.28 -17.92
N ILE A 10 -21.66 12.98 -17.61
CA ILE A 10 -22.01 11.90 -18.53
C ILE A 10 -23.51 11.93 -18.83
N GLU A 11 -24.37 12.06 -17.82
CA GLU A 11 -25.82 12.15 -18.01
C GLU A 11 -26.24 13.37 -18.82
N LYS A 12 -25.65 14.54 -18.53
CA LYS A 12 -25.90 15.76 -19.30
C LYS A 12 -25.54 15.56 -20.77
N LYS A 13 -24.43 14.86 -21.05
CA LYS A 13 -24.02 14.52 -22.42
C LYS A 13 -24.96 13.48 -23.06
N LYS A 14 -25.38 12.46 -22.31
CA LYS A 14 -26.36 11.45 -22.75
C LYS A 14 -27.68 12.08 -23.20
N ARG A 15 -28.17 13.12 -22.52
CA ARG A 15 -29.42 13.81 -22.93
C ARG A 15 -29.38 14.37 -24.36
N LEU A 16 -28.18 14.65 -24.90
CA LEU A 16 -27.99 15.09 -26.29
C LEU A 16 -28.02 13.92 -27.30
N PHE A 17 -27.81 12.70 -26.82
CA PHE A 17 -27.83 11.46 -27.60
C PHE A 17 -28.94 10.54 -27.06
N PRO A 18 -30.22 10.77 -27.42
CA PRO A 18 -31.34 10.00 -26.87
C PRO A 18 -31.34 8.52 -27.29
N GLN A 19 -30.55 8.15 -28.31
CA GLN A 19 -30.52 6.80 -28.89
C GLN A 19 -29.21 6.05 -28.55
N VAL A 20 -28.98 5.80 -27.28
CA VAL A 20 -27.84 4.98 -26.81
C VAL A 20 -28.36 3.61 -26.40
N PHE A 21 -28.21 2.63 -27.27
CA PHE A 21 -28.70 1.25 -27.10
C PHE A 21 -27.57 0.22 -27.06
N VAL A 22 -26.39 0.56 -27.58
CA VAL A 22 -25.24 -0.35 -27.71
C VAL A 22 -24.09 0.14 -26.82
N SER A 23 -23.29 -0.79 -26.32
CA SER A 23 -22.12 -0.50 -25.47
C SER A 23 -21.11 0.43 -26.14
N THR A 24 -20.91 0.32 -27.45
CA THR A 24 -20.01 1.19 -28.22
C THR A 24 -20.45 2.65 -28.18
N GLN A 25 -21.75 2.92 -28.25
CA GLN A 25 -22.31 4.27 -28.15
C GLN A 25 -22.08 4.86 -26.76
N TRP A 26 -22.17 4.05 -25.70
CA TRP A 26 -21.81 4.50 -24.35
C TRP A 26 -20.34 4.90 -24.24
N GLN A 27 -19.43 4.17 -24.89
CA GLN A 27 -18.01 4.53 -24.90
C GLN A 27 -17.80 5.92 -25.52
N GLU A 28 -18.49 6.23 -26.62
CA GLU A 28 -18.44 7.55 -27.25
C GLU A 28 -19.01 8.65 -26.35
N VAL A 29 -20.17 8.41 -25.72
CA VAL A 29 -20.79 9.38 -24.80
C VAL A 29 -19.84 9.70 -23.64
N ILE A 30 -19.21 8.69 -23.06
CA ILE A 30 -18.27 8.86 -21.94
C ILE A 30 -17.00 9.59 -22.42
N LYS A 31 -16.38 9.17 -23.52
CA LYS A 31 -15.20 9.86 -24.12
C LYS A 31 -15.50 11.33 -24.41
N ASN A 32 -16.69 11.63 -24.92
CA ASN A 32 -17.10 12.99 -25.30
C ASN A 32 -17.62 13.84 -24.15
N SER A 33 -17.79 13.28 -22.94
CA SER A 33 -18.29 14.01 -21.78
C SER A 33 -17.21 14.81 -21.05
N SER A 34 -15.96 14.31 -21.03
CA SER A 34 -14.82 15.03 -20.46
C SER A 34 -13.49 14.52 -21.01
N THR A 35 -12.52 15.42 -21.20
CA THR A 35 -11.14 15.07 -21.56
C THR A 35 -10.39 14.33 -20.44
N LYS A 36 -10.91 14.36 -19.21
CA LYS A 36 -10.33 13.67 -18.07
C LYS A 36 -10.63 12.17 -18.04
N PHE A 37 -11.60 11.71 -18.86
CA PHE A 37 -11.99 10.31 -18.86
C PHE A 37 -11.15 9.52 -19.85
N HIS A 38 -10.54 8.45 -19.34
CA HIS A 38 -9.85 7.44 -20.14
C HIS A 38 -10.76 6.22 -20.27
N VAL A 39 -11.22 5.94 -21.49
CA VAL A 39 -12.12 4.83 -21.78
C VAL A 39 -11.33 3.74 -22.50
N TYR A 40 -11.13 2.63 -21.80
CA TYR A 40 -10.50 1.43 -22.34
C TYR A 40 -11.59 0.44 -22.77
N ASN A 41 -11.47 -0.09 -23.99
CA ASN A 41 -12.31 -1.19 -24.44
C ASN A 41 -11.61 -2.49 -24.07
N MET A 42 -12.18 -3.25 -23.13
CA MET A 42 -11.61 -4.53 -22.72
C MET A 42 -12.15 -5.63 -23.63
N ALA A 43 -11.25 -6.43 -24.19
CA ALA A 43 -11.59 -7.64 -24.91
C ALA A 43 -11.67 -8.83 -23.95
N THR A 44 -12.27 -9.95 -24.37
CA THR A 44 -12.38 -11.16 -23.54
C THR A 44 -11.01 -11.73 -23.13
N GLU A 45 -9.98 -11.46 -23.92
CA GLU A 45 -8.58 -11.84 -23.64
C GLU A 45 -7.94 -11.03 -22.50
N ASP A 46 -8.46 -9.84 -22.18
CA ASP A 46 -7.98 -9.03 -21.04
C ASP A 46 -8.49 -9.57 -19.70
N PHE A 47 -9.49 -10.44 -19.72
CA PHE A 47 -10.06 -11.03 -18.51
C PHE A 47 -9.29 -12.30 -18.14
N TYR A 48 -8.66 -12.28 -16.97
CA TYR A 48 -8.04 -13.46 -16.39
C TYR A 48 -9.12 -14.41 -15.84
N SER A 49 -9.05 -15.68 -16.22
CA SER A 49 -9.88 -16.72 -15.62
C SER A 49 -9.33 -17.09 -14.24
N PHE A 50 -10.19 -17.11 -13.24
CA PHE A 50 -9.85 -17.62 -11.90
C PHE A 50 -9.99 -19.13 -11.77
N SER A 51 -10.27 -19.86 -12.85
CA SER A 51 -10.46 -21.33 -12.81
C SER A 51 -9.29 -22.06 -12.13
N THR A 52 -8.05 -21.66 -12.37
CA THR A 52 -6.88 -22.21 -11.70
C THR A 52 -6.89 -21.93 -10.19
N LEU A 53 -7.25 -20.71 -9.78
CA LEU A 53 -7.33 -20.34 -8.36
C LEU A 53 -8.50 -21.04 -7.67
N ASP A 54 -9.64 -21.17 -8.34
CA ASP A 54 -10.80 -21.89 -7.84
C ASP A 54 -10.47 -23.35 -7.61
N ASN A 55 -9.69 -23.99 -8.47
CA ASN A 55 -9.20 -25.34 -8.22
C ASN A 55 -8.32 -25.38 -6.96
N ILE A 56 -7.37 -24.45 -6.81
CA ILE A 56 -6.48 -24.39 -5.63
C ILE A 56 -7.27 -24.11 -4.33
N MET A 57 -8.29 -23.25 -4.40
CA MET A 57 -9.10 -22.82 -3.25
C MET A 57 -10.12 -23.88 -2.85
N ASN A 58 -10.73 -24.55 -3.82
CA ASN A 58 -11.80 -25.52 -3.60
C ASN A 58 -11.28 -26.96 -3.53
N GLU A 59 -10.04 -27.23 -3.93
CA GLU A 59 -9.40 -28.53 -3.72
C GLU A 59 -9.31 -28.80 -2.22
N PRO A 60 -9.94 -29.87 -1.72
CA PRO A 60 -9.84 -30.22 -0.32
C PRO A 60 -8.37 -30.49 0.01
N ARG A 61 -7.82 -29.73 0.97
CA ARG A 61 -6.44 -29.94 1.42
C ARG A 61 -6.27 -31.40 1.85
N LYS A 62 -5.22 -32.04 1.35
CA LYS A 62 -4.92 -33.44 1.65
C LYS A 62 -3.81 -33.53 2.71
N SER A 63 -3.91 -34.51 3.59
CA SER A 63 -2.82 -34.90 4.48
C SER A 63 -1.65 -35.48 3.70
N THR A 64 -0.49 -35.67 4.34
CA THR A 64 0.66 -36.42 3.79
C THR A 64 0.25 -37.82 3.33
N ASP A 65 -0.78 -38.40 3.94
CA ASP A 65 -1.34 -39.72 3.61
C ASP A 65 -2.38 -39.68 2.46
N GLY A 66 -2.57 -38.52 1.83
CA GLY A 66 -3.53 -38.34 0.73
C GLY A 66 -5.00 -38.24 1.15
N GLN A 67 -5.31 -38.35 2.44
CA GLN A 67 -6.68 -38.23 2.95
C GLN A 67 -7.17 -36.77 2.94
N ILE A 68 -8.45 -36.56 2.64
CA ILE A 68 -9.09 -35.24 2.67
C ILE A 68 -9.19 -34.74 4.11
N LEU A 69 -8.62 -33.56 4.37
CA LEU A 69 -8.62 -32.91 5.67
C LEU A 69 -10.01 -32.33 5.97
N LYS A 70 -10.69 -32.94 6.93
CA LYS A 70 -11.99 -32.45 7.43
C LYS A 70 -11.72 -31.38 8.49
N TRP A 71 -11.72 -30.10 8.10
CA TRP A 71 -11.45 -28.98 9.03
C TRP A 71 -12.31 -29.01 10.30
N ARG A 72 -13.57 -29.46 10.20
CA ARG A 72 -14.49 -29.58 11.35
C ARG A 72 -14.08 -30.62 12.39
N SER A 73 -13.23 -31.59 12.04
CA SER A 73 -12.74 -32.60 12.99
C SER A 73 -11.41 -32.23 13.63
N ILE A 74 -10.84 -31.06 13.30
CA ILE A 74 -9.61 -30.55 13.92
C ILE A 74 -9.99 -29.74 15.16
N TYR A 75 -9.54 -30.19 16.32
CA TYR A 75 -9.83 -29.54 17.61
C TYR A 75 -8.74 -28.55 18.05
N TRP A 76 -7.49 -28.81 17.68
CA TRP A 76 -6.34 -27.96 18.02
C TRP A 76 -5.30 -28.01 16.91
N PHE A 77 -4.50 -26.94 16.82
CA PHE A 77 -3.28 -26.91 16.01
C PHE A 77 -2.10 -26.95 16.95
N GLU A 78 -1.18 -27.88 16.70
CA GLU A 78 0.12 -27.88 17.35
C GLU A 78 1.10 -27.12 16.45
N TYR A 79 1.62 -26.01 16.95
CA TYR A 79 2.70 -25.31 16.30
C TYR A 79 4.02 -25.98 16.68
N ILE A 80 4.56 -26.78 15.78
CA ILE A 80 5.90 -27.34 15.94
C ILE A 80 6.90 -26.34 15.38
N LYS A 81 7.74 -25.79 16.27
CA LYS A 81 8.86 -24.95 15.87
C LYS A 81 9.88 -25.83 15.14
N SER A 82 9.93 -25.73 13.82
CA SER A 82 10.97 -26.34 12.99
C SER A 82 12.36 -25.95 13.54
N GLU A 83 13.22 -26.93 13.85
CA GLU A 83 14.60 -26.69 14.30
C GLU A 83 15.46 -26.01 13.22
N LYS A 84 15.08 -26.17 11.95
CA LYS A 84 15.51 -25.23 10.92
C LYS A 84 14.77 -23.92 11.18
N PRO A 85 15.43 -22.84 11.64
CA PRO A 85 14.83 -21.54 11.47
C PRO A 85 14.46 -21.45 9.98
N LEU A 86 13.19 -21.17 9.65
CA LEU A 86 12.85 -20.53 8.36
C LEU A 86 13.97 -19.56 8.12
N ASN A 87 14.67 -19.64 6.98
CA ASN A 87 15.90 -18.91 6.74
C ASN A 87 15.67 -17.41 6.99
N VAL A 88 15.77 -16.98 8.26
CA VAL A 88 15.77 -15.61 8.71
C VAL A 88 17.20 -15.15 8.49
N THR A 89 17.77 -15.46 7.32
CA THR A 89 18.64 -14.52 6.65
C THR A 89 17.87 -13.22 6.72
N THR A 90 18.28 -12.36 7.66
CA THR A 90 17.79 -10.99 7.79
C THR A 90 17.78 -10.43 6.39
N LEU A 91 16.59 -10.38 5.78
CA LEU A 91 16.46 -10.05 4.37
C LEU A 91 16.97 -8.63 4.23
N LYS A 92 18.17 -8.51 3.66
CA LYS A 92 18.77 -7.22 3.42
C LYS A 92 17.93 -6.55 2.35
N ILE A 93 17.53 -5.32 2.62
CA ILE A 93 16.88 -4.51 1.60
C ILE A 93 17.93 -4.01 0.63
N LYS A 94 17.57 -3.92 -0.65
CA LYS A 94 18.43 -3.29 -1.66
C LYS A 94 18.73 -1.84 -1.26
N THR A 95 19.97 -1.39 -1.45
CA THR A 95 20.39 -0.02 -1.07
C THR A 95 19.56 1.08 -1.72
N ALA A 96 19.12 0.88 -2.97
CA ALA A 96 18.22 1.82 -3.64
C ALA A 96 16.87 1.96 -2.91
N LYS A 97 16.32 0.84 -2.41
CA LYS A 97 15.06 0.84 -1.66
C LYS A 97 15.23 1.51 -0.29
N TYR A 98 16.36 1.29 0.38
CA TYR A 98 16.69 1.98 1.63
C TYR A 98 16.75 3.50 1.45
N ARG A 99 17.42 4.01 0.40
CA ARG A 99 17.50 5.45 0.15
C ARG A 99 16.12 6.09 -0.06
N ASN A 100 15.26 5.45 -0.85
CA ASN A 100 13.88 5.91 -1.03
C ASN A 100 13.09 5.91 0.29
N LEU A 101 13.32 4.92 1.15
CA LEU A 101 12.68 4.85 2.46
C LEU A 101 13.13 5.99 3.38
N ILE A 102 14.43 6.30 3.39
CA ILE A 102 15.00 7.39 4.18
C ILE A 102 14.47 8.75 3.70
N SER A 103 14.35 8.98 2.38
CA SER A 103 13.79 10.24 1.86
C SER A 103 12.29 10.42 2.18
N LEU A 104 11.58 9.35 2.51
CA LEU A 104 10.18 9.43 2.92
C LEU A 104 10.01 9.77 4.42
N LEU A 105 11.10 9.76 5.20
CA LEU A 105 11.01 9.99 6.64
C LEU A 105 10.57 11.41 6.98
N ASP A 106 10.87 12.39 6.13
CA ASP A 106 10.46 13.79 6.31
C ASP A 106 8.93 13.96 6.31
N PHE A 107 8.20 12.99 5.74
CA PHE A 107 6.74 12.97 5.70
C PHE A 107 6.13 12.04 6.75
N SER A 108 6.94 11.42 7.62
CA SER A 108 6.50 10.45 8.61
C SER A 108 6.83 10.89 10.04
N PRO A 109 6.00 10.55 11.05
CA PRO A 109 6.26 10.90 12.44
C PRO A 109 7.65 10.43 12.93
N PRO A 110 8.38 11.25 13.72
CA PRO A 110 9.73 10.94 14.20
C PRO A 110 9.85 9.65 15.00
N LEU A 111 8.74 9.17 15.60
CA LEU A 111 8.69 7.97 16.42
C LEU A 111 9.25 6.72 15.72
N TYR A 112 9.14 6.66 14.39
CA TYR A 112 9.55 5.48 13.61
C TYR A 112 10.92 5.64 12.93
N HIS A 113 11.55 6.82 13.00
CA HIS A 113 12.80 7.09 12.27
C HIS A 113 13.94 6.17 12.70
N SER A 114 14.04 5.86 14.00
CA SER A 114 15.05 4.96 14.55
C SER A 114 14.93 3.53 14.00
N CYS A 115 13.70 3.06 13.76
CA CYS A 115 13.44 1.76 13.15
C CYS A 115 13.98 1.71 11.72
N TYR A 116 13.66 2.72 10.91
CA TYR A 116 14.05 2.76 9.49
C TYR A 116 15.54 3.00 9.28
N ARG A 117 16.18 3.83 10.11
CA ARG A 117 17.63 4.11 10.01
C ARG A 117 18.49 2.88 10.28
N ASN A 118 18.03 1.96 11.15
CA ASN A 118 18.76 0.77 11.58
C ASN A 118 18.51 -0.48 10.70
N LEU A 119 17.80 -0.37 9.58
CA LEU A 119 17.53 -1.49 8.68
C LEU A 119 18.79 -1.96 7.94
N LYS A 120 19.07 -3.27 8.02
CA LYS A 120 20.19 -3.91 7.31
C LYS A 120 19.99 -3.87 5.80
N HIS A 121 21.00 -3.40 5.07
CA HIS A 121 20.99 -3.31 3.62
C HIS A 121 22.34 -3.73 3.03
N ASP A 122 22.37 -4.03 1.72
CA ASP A 122 23.51 -4.70 1.07
C ASP A 122 24.86 -4.00 1.27
N ALA A 123 24.89 -2.67 1.20
CA ALA A 123 26.10 -1.86 1.40
C ALA A 123 26.67 -1.93 2.83
N GLN A 124 25.81 -2.14 3.84
CA GLN A 124 26.22 -2.16 5.25
C GLN A 124 27.00 -3.43 5.61
N SER A 125 26.75 -4.55 4.91
CA SER A 125 27.49 -5.80 5.12
C SER A 125 28.92 -5.81 4.59
N ALA A 126 29.31 -4.84 3.76
CA ALA A 126 30.68 -4.73 3.26
C ALA A 126 31.58 -3.85 4.16
N ALA A 127 31.01 -3.09 5.09
CA ALA A 127 31.71 -2.02 5.82
C ALA A 127 31.85 -2.25 7.33
N SER A 128 31.26 -3.30 7.91
CA SER A 128 31.32 -3.55 9.35
C SER A 128 32.64 -4.23 9.78
N SER A 129 33.73 -3.47 9.72
CA SER A 129 34.98 -3.74 10.44
C SER A 129 35.68 -2.42 10.78
N SER A 130 34.97 -1.48 11.42
CA SER A 130 35.60 -0.37 12.14
C SER A 130 34.59 0.47 12.93
N ASN A 131 34.71 0.36 14.26
CA ASN A 131 34.63 1.42 15.28
C ASN A 131 33.26 1.91 15.80
N THR A 132 32.92 1.36 16.97
CA THR A 132 32.34 2.02 18.15
C THR A 132 33.36 3.01 18.74
N THR A 133 32.95 4.23 19.17
CA THR A 133 33.43 4.95 20.40
C THR A 133 32.94 6.41 20.50
N GLN A 134 32.40 6.75 21.69
CA GLN A 134 32.21 8.04 22.41
C GLN A 134 31.23 9.10 21.87
N GLN A 135 30.17 9.47 22.60
CA GLN A 135 30.07 10.25 23.86
C GLN A 135 30.60 11.69 23.77
N VAL A 136 29.67 12.66 23.81
CA VAL A 136 29.91 14.04 24.26
C VAL A 136 28.73 14.47 25.15
N SER A 137 29.10 15.13 26.24
CA SER A 137 28.35 15.55 27.42
C SER A 137 27.82 17.01 27.36
N VAL A 138 26.58 17.24 27.85
CA VAL A 138 26.05 18.27 28.82
C VAL A 138 26.38 19.77 28.54
N PRO A 139 25.47 20.80 28.66
CA PRO A 139 24.62 21.09 29.83
C PRO A 139 23.23 21.75 29.62
N ASP A 140 22.48 21.81 30.74
CA ASP A 140 21.31 22.65 31.04
C ASP A 140 21.54 24.15 30.72
N THR A 141 20.51 24.84 30.22
CA THR A 141 20.28 26.27 30.48
C THR A 141 18.79 26.59 30.35
N ALA A 142 18.26 27.23 31.38
CA ALA A 142 16.90 27.75 31.49
C ALA A 142 16.75 29.16 30.86
N ASN A 143 15.49 29.54 30.66
CA ASN A 143 14.93 30.86 30.28
C ASN A 143 15.04 31.25 28.79
N ASP A 144 13.92 31.46 28.11
CA ASP A 144 13.31 32.79 28.07
C ASP A 144 11.90 32.76 27.44
N GLU A 145 11.05 33.61 27.97
CA GLU A 145 9.71 33.96 27.49
C GLU A 145 9.82 34.72 26.15
N VAL A 146 8.98 34.37 25.17
CA VAL A 146 8.52 35.34 24.15
C VAL A 146 7.05 35.08 23.83
N GLU A 147 6.31 36.18 23.94
CA GLU A 147 4.90 36.44 23.66
C GLU A 147 4.42 36.14 22.23
N GLU A 148 3.10 35.96 22.16
CA GLU A 148 2.12 36.33 21.11
C GLU A 148 2.37 35.96 19.65
N ASP A 149 1.42 35.21 19.07
CA ASP A 149 0.46 35.87 18.18
C ASP A 149 -0.82 35.03 17.99
N SER A 150 -1.93 35.66 18.36
CA SER A 150 -3.29 35.20 18.17
C SER A 150 -3.71 35.40 16.72
N ILE A 151 -3.90 34.32 15.96
CA ILE A 151 -4.57 34.39 14.66
C ILE A 151 -6.06 34.09 14.86
N VAL A 152 -6.85 35.15 14.84
CA VAL A 152 -8.30 35.12 14.63
C VAL A 152 -8.55 34.74 13.17
N LEU A 153 -9.15 33.57 12.93
CA LEU A 153 -9.77 33.23 11.64
C LEU A 153 -11.28 33.31 11.80
N GLU A 154 -11.79 34.52 11.55
CA GLU A 154 -13.19 34.76 11.24
C GLU A 154 -13.43 34.22 9.82
N SER A 155 -14.26 33.19 9.68
CA SER A 155 -14.77 32.77 8.39
C SER A 155 -16.29 32.77 8.43
N ASP A 156 -16.85 33.90 8.01
CA ASP A 156 -18.23 34.00 7.56
C ASP A 156 -18.39 33.20 6.27
N TYR A 157 -19.24 32.19 6.31
CA TYR A 157 -19.79 31.55 5.12
C TYR A 157 -21.33 31.64 5.24
N GLU A 158 -21.90 32.61 4.54
CA GLU A 158 -23.29 32.58 4.05
C GLU A 158 -23.41 31.67 2.82
#